data_AF-A0A0A3W4S9-F1
#
_entry.id   AF-A0A0A3W4S9-F1
#
_cell.length_a   1.000
_cell.length_b   1.000
_cell.length_c   1.000
_cell.angle_alpha   90.00
_cell.angle_beta   90.00
_cell.angle_gamma   90.00
#
_symmetry.space_group_name_H-M   'P 1'
#
loop_
_entity.id
_entity.type
_entity.pdbx_description
1 polymer ?
#
loop_
_entity_poly.entity_id
_entity_poly.type
_entity_poly.pdbx_seq_one_letter_code
_entity_poly.pdbx_strand_id
1 'polypeptide(L)'
;MNTKSSRFNPNILGVSILSAIGAFSIGALAYESKPTAPQYQVHFQPAETGVQSLQITSDTTGIAVIKYDGFRIQVSFDFEAHKDSYGVPGSDFTAVEITCLTVDQITNTKGELYKDFTDYNDHRNINLLLAGFIEKNKLVEAV
;
A
#
# COMPACT_ATOMS: atom_id res chain seq x y z
N MET A 1 37.32 78.19 13.18
CA MET A 1 38.32 77.70 14.16
C MET A 1 38.25 76.17 14.11
N ASN A 2 39.12 75.44 13.41
CA ASN A 2 40.54 75.10 13.69
C ASN A 2 40.70 74.59 15.14
N THR A 3 40.96 73.29 15.36
CA THR A 3 42.31 72.69 15.49
C THR A 3 42.39 71.30 14.82
N LYS A 4 43.37 70.99 13.94
CA LYS A 4 44.74 70.47 14.24
C LYS A 4 44.74 69.31 15.23
N SER A 5 45.53 68.24 15.15
CA SER A 5 46.50 67.66 14.20
C SER A 5 47.07 66.45 14.94
N SER A 6 47.22 65.32 14.24
CA SER A 6 48.17 64.19 14.42
C SER A 6 49.25 64.30 15.52
N ARG A 7 49.59 63.19 16.21
CA ARG A 7 50.71 62.25 15.89
C ARG A 7 50.80 61.13 16.94
N PHE A 8 51.05 59.87 16.52
CA PHE A 8 52.17 59.07 17.04
C PHE A 8 52.50 57.92 16.07
N ASN A 9 53.77 57.49 16.12
CA ASN A 9 54.68 57.19 15.02
C ASN A 9 54.80 55.66 14.73
N PRO A 10 55.49 55.27 13.63
CA PRO A 10 55.45 53.98 12.95
C PRO A 10 56.51 52.98 13.46
N ASN A 11 56.53 51.82 12.80
CA ASN A 11 57.42 50.65 12.97
C ASN A 11 56.77 49.64 13.93
N ILE A 12 56.36 48.44 13.52
CA ILE A 12 57.23 47.38 12.99
C ILE A 12 56.37 46.33 12.23
N LEU A 13 56.69 46.17 10.95
CA LEU A 13 56.89 44.94 10.16
C LEU A 13 55.89 43.76 10.22
N GLY A 14 55.38 43.41 9.02
CA GLY A 14 54.85 42.08 8.66
C GLY A 14 53.67 42.18 7.69
N VAL A 15 53.84 42.58 6.42
CA VAL A 15 53.98 41.68 5.24
C VAL A 15 52.95 40.53 5.28
N SER A 16 51.94 40.47 4.41
CA SER A 16 52.12 40.16 2.98
C SER A 16 50.86 40.47 2.17
N ILE A 17 51.13 40.92 0.96
CA ILE A 17 50.22 41.48 -0.04
C ILE A 17 49.61 40.33 -0.85
N LEU A 18 48.27 40.26 -0.95
CA LEU A 18 47.63 39.35 -1.90
C LEU A 18 47.66 39.98 -3.30
N SER A 19 48.31 39.26 -4.20
CA SER A 19 48.73 39.63 -5.55
C SER A 19 47.60 39.79 -6.56
N ALA A 20 47.74 40.85 -7.37
CA ALA A 20 47.58 40.95 -8.83
C ALA A 20 46.56 40.05 -9.59
N ILE A 21 45.57 40.74 -10.18
CA ILE A 21 45.13 40.71 -11.60
C ILE A 21 45.30 39.37 -12.36
N GLY A 22 44.17 38.77 -12.75
CA GLY A 22 44.10 37.69 -13.74
C GLY A 22 42.80 37.79 -14.54
N ALA A 23 42.93 37.70 -15.87
CA ALA A 23 42.02 38.16 -16.91
C ALA A 23 40.59 37.54 -16.97
N PHE A 24 39.69 38.28 -17.61
CA PHE A 24 38.37 37.85 -18.06
C PHE A 24 38.45 36.66 -19.03
N SER A 25 37.62 35.66 -18.80
CA SER A 25 37.05 34.81 -19.84
C SER A 25 35.61 34.45 -19.47
N ILE A 26 34.67 34.82 -20.33
CA ILE A 26 33.25 34.46 -20.21
C ILE A 26 33.12 33.06 -20.80
N GLY A 27 33.11 32.04 -19.93
CA GLY A 27 32.70 30.69 -20.31
C GLY A 27 31.19 30.58 -20.26
N ALA A 28 30.52 30.56 -21.41
CA ALA A 28 29.21 29.91 -21.50
C ALA A 28 29.44 28.40 -21.66
N LEU A 29 28.63 27.55 -21.02
CA LEU A 29 27.79 26.54 -21.69
C LEU A 29 27.11 25.56 -20.72
N ALA A 30 25.82 25.35 -21.02
CA ALA A 30 24.97 24.18 -20.83
C ALA A 30 24.70 23.63 -19.40
N TYR A 31 23.51 23.95 -18.88
CA TYR A 31 22.87 23.14 -17.84
C TYR A 31 22.16 21.96 -18.53
N GLU A 32 22.76 20.76 -18.49
CA GLU A 32 22.04 19.54 -18.87
C GLU A 32 21.05 19.16 -17.77
N SER A 33 19.77 19.46 -17.95
CA SER A 33 18.71 18.83 -17.16
C SER A 33 18.55 17.39 -17.64
N LYS A 34 19.16 16.44 -16.94
CA LYS A 34 18.82 15.02 -17.16
C LYS A 34 17.34 14.82 -16.81
N PRO A 35 16.50 14.27 -17.70
CA PRO A 35 15.12 13.99 -17.35
C PRO A 35 15.11 12.97 -16.21
N THR A 36 14.63 13.38 -15.03
CA THR A 36 14.36 12.45 -13.94
C THR A 36 13.19 11.58 -14.37
N ALA A 37 13.41 10.28 -14.56
CA ALA A 37 12.34 9.34 -14.80
C ALA A 37 11.32 9.44 -13.63
N PRO A 38 10.01 9.42 -13.90
CA PRO A 38 9.01 9.44 -12.84
C PRO A 38 9.29 8.26 -11.90
N GLN A 39 9.56 8.59 -10.63
CA GLN A 39 9.61 7.59 -9.57
C GLN A 39 8.17 7.21 -9.27
N TYR A 40 7.72 6.07 -9.82
CA TYR A 40 6.47 5.45 -9.41
C TYR A 40 6.66 4.92 -7.99
N GLN A 41 6.32 5.74 -6.99
CA GLN A 41 6.11 5.23 -5.65
C GLN A 41 4.80 4.44 -5.67
N VAL A 42 4.92 3.12 -5.75
CA VAL A 42 3.79 2.23 -5.44
C VAL A 42 3.51 2.43 -3.96
N HIS A 43 2.49 3.22 -3.62
CA HIS A 43 1.90 3.19 -2.30
C HIS A 43 1.19 1.84 -2.17
N PHE A 44 1.93 0.82 -1.71
CA PHE A 44 1.33 -0.43 -1.29
C PHE A 44 0.66 -0.18 0.07
N GLN A 45 -0.57 0.31 0.03
CA GLN A 45 -1.45 0.19 1.18
C GLN A 45 -1.83 -1.30 1.25
N PRO A 46 -1.53 -2.02 2.35
CA PRO A 46 -2.00 -3.39 2.52
C PRO A 46 -3.51 -3.41 2.29
N ALA A 47 -4.03 -4.42 1.58
CA ALA A 47 -5.44 -4.52 1.30
C ALA A 47 -6.25 -4.25 2.59
N GLU A 48 -7.03 -3.16 2.59
CA GLU A 48 -8.00 -2.84 3.63
C GLU A 48 -9.04 -3.97 3.77
N THR A 49 -9.16 -4.78 2.71
CA THR A 49 -10.13 -5.85 2.56
C THR A 49 -9.51 -7.23 2.73
N GLY A 50 -10.05 -8.05 3.63
CA GLY A 50 -9.57 -9.41 3.87
C GLY A 50 -10.46 -10.22 4.81
N VAL A 51 -10.36 -11.55 4.75
CA VAL A 51 -11.05 -12.46 5.67
C VAL A 51 -10.43 -12.33 7.06
N GLN A 52 -11.22 -11.90 8.03
CA GLN A 52 -10.81 -11.81 9.44
C GLN A 52 -11.04 -13.13 10.17
N SER A 53 -12.16 -13.79 9.91
CA SER A 53 -12.46 -15.14 10.38
C SER A 53 -13.37 -15.85 9.38
N LEU A 54 -13.21 -17.16 9.24
CA LEU A 54 -14.08 -18.02 8.44
C LEU A 54 -14.25 -19.35 9.16
N GLN A 55 -15.49 -19.84 9.19
CA GLN A 55 -15.83 -21.14 9.71
C GLN A 55 -16.76 -21.85 8.72
N ILE A 56 -16.38 -23.07 8.32
CA ILE A 56 -17.27 -24.00 7.62
C ILE A 56 -18.25 -24.56 8.66
N THR A 57 -19.54 -24.39 8.41
CA THR A 57 -20.61 -24.76 9.35
C THR A 57 -21.30 -26.07 8.97
N SER A 58 -21.24 -26.46 7.70
CA SER A 58 -21.65 -27.76 7.18
C SER A 58 -20.86 -28.11 5.92
N ASP A 59 -21.19 -29.23 5.27
CA ASP A 59 -20.55 -29.66 4.01
C ASP A 59 -20.70 -28.63 2.86
N THR A 60 -21.68 -27.71 2.95
CA THR A 60 -22.00 -26.74 1.88
C THR A 60 -22.25 -25.32 2.37
N THR A 61 -22.08 -25.05 3.67
CA THR A 61 -22.37 -23.74 4.25
C THR A 61 -21.24 -23.24 5.13
N GLY A 62 -21.10 -21.92 5.23
CA GLY A 62 -20.12 -21.29 6.11
C GLY A 62 -20.53 -19.89 6.56
N ILE A 63 -19.78 -19.38 7.52
CA ILE A 63 -19.90 -18.00 8.00
C ILE A 63 -18.52 -17.35 7.99
N ALA A 64 -18.48 -16.05 7.72
CA ALA A 64 -17.24 -15.29 7.73
C ALA A 64 -17.43 -13.87 8.27
N VAL A 65 -16.34 -13.30 8.74
CA VAL A 65 -16.21 -11.87 9.04
C VAL A 65 -15.13 -11.32 8.12
N ILE A 66 -15.49 -10.32 7.33
CA ILE A 66 -14.62 -9.68 6.35
C ILE A 66 -14.32 -8.27 6.84
N LYS A 67 -13.03 -7.93 6.95
CA LYS A 67 -12.63 -6.53 7.09
C LYS A 67 -12.79 -5.87 5.72
N TYR A 68 -13.44 -4.72 5.66
CA TYR A 68 -13.66 -3.98 4.41
C TYR A 68 -13.71 -2.48 4.73
N ASP A 69 -12.72 -1.71 4.29
CA ASP A 69 -12.64 -0.25 4.42
C ASP A 69 -13.08 0.32 5.79
N GLY A 70 -12.48 -0.20 6.87
CA GLY A 70 -12.83 0.21 8.24
C GLY A 70 -14.12 -0.38 8.82
N PHE A 71 -14.82 -1.24 8.09
CA PHE A 71 -15.96 -2.01 8.55
C PHE A 71 -15.63 -3.50 8.72
N ARG A 72 -16.50 -4.18 9.45
CA ARG A 72 -16.60 -5.63 9.54
C ARG A 72 -17.93 -6.04 8.95
N ILE A 73 -17.88 -6.83 7.88
CA ILE A 73 -19.03 -7.39 7.20
C ILE A 73 -19.13 -8.86 7.63
N GLN A 74 -20.16 -9.18 8.39
CA GLN A 74 -20.50 -10.56 8.73
C GLN A 74 -21.39 -11.12 7.63
N VAL A 75 -21.00 -12.27 7.11
CA VAL A 75 -21.69 -12.94 6.02
C VAL A 75 -21.92 -14.41 6.33
N SER A 76 -23.03 -14.92 5.81
CA SER A 76 -23.33 -16.34 5.71
C SER A 76 -23.33 -16.70 4.22
N PHE A 77 -22.80 -17.87 3.89
CA PHE A 77 -22.64 -18.28 2.50
C PHE A 77 -22.88 -19.76 2.29
N ASP A 78 -23.36 -20.08 1.09
CA ASP A 78 -23.41 -21.43 0.56
C ASP A 78 -22.27 -21.61 -0.46
N PHE A 79 -21.70 -22.80 -0.52
CA PHE A 79 -20.61 -23.11 -1.44
C PHE A 79 -20.72 -24.52 -2.00
N GLU A 80 -20.09 -24.70 -3.16
CA GLU A 80 -19.86 -26.00 -3.77
C GLU A 80 -18.35 -26.24 -3.92
N ALA A 81 -17.92 -27.47 -3.61
CA ALA A 81 -16.53 -27.89 -3.75
C ALA A 81 -16.43 -29.02 -4.78
N HIS A 82 -15.50 -28.89 -5.71
CA HIS A 82 -15.27 -29.88 -6.76
C HIS A 82 -13.77 -30.11 -6.99
N LYS A 83 -13.41 -31.31 -7.46
CA LYS A 83 -12.03 -31.61 -7.83
C LYS A 83 -11.71 -30.92 -9.15
N ASP A 84 -10.56 -30.26 -9.20
CA ASP A 84 -10.03 -29.61 -10.40
C ASP A 84 -8.52 -29.85 -10.53
N SER A 85 -7.96 -29.55 -11.69
CA SER A 85 -6.55 -29.78 -12.00
C SER A 85 -6.05 -28.83 -13.09
N TYR A 86 -4.82 -28.35 -12.96
CA TYR A 86 -4.15 -27.55 -14.01
C TYR A 86 -3.73 -28.37 -15.24
N GLY A 87 -4.10 -29.66 -15.31
CA GLY A 87 -3.82 -30.53 -16.46
C GLY A 87 -2.40 -31.09 -16.50
N VAL A 88 -1.62 -30.96 -15.43
CA VAL A 88 -0.31 -31.59 -15.27
C VAL A 88 -0.31 -32.56 -14.09
N PRO A 89 0.46 -33.66 -14.14
CA PRO A 89 0.49 -34.61 -13.03
C PRO A 89 0.86 -33.95 -11.70
N GLY A 90 0.07 -34.21 -10.66
CA GLY A 90 0.29 -33.67 -9.30
C GLY A 90 -0.25 -32.26 -9.08
N SER A 91 -1.03 -31.71 -10.01
CA SER A 91 -1.65 -30.39 -9.90
C SER A 91 -3.13 -30.43 -9.50
N ASP A 92 -3.59 -31.53 -8.92
CA ASP A 92 -4.97 -31.69 -8.49
C ASP A 92 -5.24 -30.87 -7.22
N PHE A 93 -6.38 -30.20 -7.18
CA PHE A 93 -6.83 -29.39 -6.05
C PHE A 93 -8.34 -29.46 -5.90
N THR A 94 -8.86 -28.96 -4.79
CA THR A 94 -10.30 -28.76 -4.60
C THR A 94 -10.62 -27.30 -4.88
N ALA A 95 -11.35 -27.05 -5.98
CA ALA A 95 -11.88 -25.73 -6.31
C ALA A 95 -13.18 -25.49 -5.55
N VAL A 96 -13.42 -24.22 -5.19
CA VAL A 96 -14.58 -23.80 -4.41
C VAL A 96 -15.30 -22.65 -5.11
N GLU A 97 -16.61 -22.78 -5.25
CA GLU A 97 -17.48 -21.73 -5.75
C GLU A 97 -18.47 -21.31 -4.65
N ILE A 98 -18.54 -20.01 -4.36
CA ILE A 98 -19.58 -19.45 -3.48
C ILE A 98 -20.84 -19.24 -4.32
N THR A 99 -21.89 -20.01 -4.04
CA THR A 99 -23.13 -20.03 -4.83
C THR A 99 -24.18 -19.06 -4.29
N CYS A 100 -24.12 -18.75 -2.99
CA CYS A 100 -25.00 -17.79 -2.34
C CYS A 100 -24.22 -17.00 -1.28
N LEU A 101 -24.45 -15.69 -1.19
CA LEU A 101 -23.87 -14.81 -0.19
C LEU A 101 -24.98 -13.98 0.44
N THR A 102 -25.05 -13.99 1.77
CA THR A 102 -25.94 -13.15 2.56
C THR A 102 -25.11 -12.23 3.45
N VAL A 103 -25.37 -10.92 3.37
CA VAL A 103 -24.82 -9.95 4.33
C VAL A 103 -25.72 -9.92 5.55
N ASP A 104 -25.24 -10.48 6.66
CA ASP A 104 -26.02 -10.59 7.89
C ASP A 104 -25.96 -9.29 8.69
N GLN A 105 -24.76 -8.70 8.79
CA GLN A 105 -24.51 -7.54 9.62
C GLN A 105 -23.28 -6.77 9.15
N ILE A 106 -23.34 -5.44 9.19
CA ILE A 106 -22.17 -4.57 9.03
C ILE A 106 -21.96 -3.76 10.29
N THR A 107 -20.72 -3.77 10.81
CA THR A 107 -20.31 -2.95 11.95
C THR A 107 -19.07 -2.13 11.62
N ASN A 108 -18.93 -0.94 12.20
CA ASN A 108 -17.66 -0.20 12.14
C ASN A 108 -16.65 -0.71 13.19
N THR A 109 -15.47 -0.10 13.25
CA THR A 109 -14.44 -0.43 14.25
C THR A 109 -14.86 -0.25 15.71
N LYS A 110 -15.93 0.51 15.98
CA LYS A 110 -16.51 0.72 17.32
C LYS A 110 -17.63 -0.26 17.63
N GLY A 111 -18.04 -1.12 16.69
CA GLY A 111 -19.14 -2.07 16.83
C GLY A 111 -20.53 -1.48 16.57
N GLU A 112 -20.63 -0.27 16.04
CA GLU A 112 -21.90 0.36 15.67
C GLU A 112 -22.45 -0.28 14.38
N LEU A 113 -23.76 -0.51 14.33
CA LEU A 113 -24.44 -1.15 13.20
C LEU A 113 -24.68 -0.18 12.04
N TYR A 114 -24.47 -0.67 10.82
CA TYR A 114 -24.73 0.05 9.58
C TYR A 114 -25.71 -0.73 8.70
N LYS A 115 -26.46 0.01 7.88
CA LYS A 115 -27.22 -0.60 6.78
C LYS A 115 -26.25 -1.21 5.78
N ASP A 116 -26.71 -2.25 5.10
CA ASP A 116 -25.97 -2.80 3.98
C ASP A 116 -25.77 -1.72 2.91
N PHE A 117 -24.50 -1.42 2.63
CA PHE A 117 -24.05 -0.47 1.61
C PHE A 117 -23.34 -1.17 0.45
N THR A 118 -23.25 -2.50 0.48
CA THR A 118 -22.54 -3.29 -0.51
C THR A 118 -23.34 -3.37 -1.81
N ASP A 119 -22.62 -3.44 -2.92
CA ASP A 119 -23.21 -3.63 -4.25
C ASP A 119 -22.85 -4.99 -4.86
N TYR A 120 -23.27 -5.20 -6.11
CA TYR A 120 -22.98 -6.43 -6.84
C TYR A 120 -21.48 -6.72 -6.99
N ASN A 121 -20.65 -5.69 -7.21
CA ASN A 121 -19.21 -5.87 -7.35
C ASN A 121 -18.58 -6.25 -6.01
N ASP A 122 -19.05 -5.66 -4.91
CA ASP A 122 -18.62 -6.03 -3.57
C ASP A 122 -18.94 -7.49 -3.27
N HIS A 123 -20.15 -7.94 -3.58
CA HIS A 123 -20.56 -9.34 -3.39
C HIS A 123 -19.69 -10.29 -4.23
N ARG A 124 -19.45 -9.96 -5.49
CA ARG A 124 -18.56 -10.75 -6.36
C ARG A 124 -17.14 -10.82 -5.81
N ASN A 125 -16.62 -9.71 -5.32
CA ASN A 125 -15.27 -9.64 -4.75
C ASN A 125 -15.19 -10.43 -3.44
N ILE A 126 -16.22 -10.36 -2.60
CA ILE A 126 -16.34 -11.15 -1.37
C ILE A 126 -16.37 -12.65 -1.72
N ASN A 127 -17.15 -13.07 -2.70
CA ASN A 127 -17.21 -14.47 -3.12
C ASN A 127 -15.83 -15.00 -3.55
N LEU A 128 -15.11 -14.24 -4.39
CA LEU A 128 -13.76 -14.61 -4.82
C LEU A 128 -12.77 -14.65 -3.65
N LEU A 129 -12.89 -13.71 -2.72
CA LEU A 129 -12.05 -13.66 -1.53
C LEU A 129 -12.29 -14.87 -0.61
N LEU A 130 -13.55 -15.24 -0.39
CA LEU A 130 -13.92 -16.40 0.43
C LEU A 130 -13.48 -17.70 -0.23
N ALA A 131 -13.78 -17.91 -1.52
CA ALA A 131 -13.35 -19.08 -2.28
C ALA A 131 -11.83 -19.27 -2.21
N GLY A 132 -11.07 -18.23 -2.58
CA GLY A 132 -9.61 -18.29 -2.54
C GLY A 132 -9.05 -18.50 -1.14
N PHE A 133 -9.71 -17.98 -0.09
CA PHE A 133 -9.33 -18.26 1.29
C PHE A 133 -9.56 -19.72 1.68
N ILE A 134 -10.71 -20.29 1.29
CA ILE A 134 -11.05 -21.69 1.57
C ILE A 134 -10.07 -22.63 0.86
N GLU A 135 -9.83 -22.41 -0.44
CA GLU A 135 -8.90 -23.22 -1.26
C GLU A 135 -7.47 -23.16 -0.73
N LYS A 136 -6.96 -21.94 -0.47
CA LYS A 136 -5.59 -21.73 0.03
C LYS A 136 -5.34 -22.42 1.37
N ASN A 137 -6.36 -22.47 2.23
CA ASN A 137 -6.26 -23.07 3.55
C ASN A 137 -6.81 -24.50 3.62
N LYS A 138 -7.23 -25.09 2.49
CA LYS A 138 -7.72 -26.47 2.39
C LYS A 138 -8.87 -26.77 3.36
N LEU A 139 -9.76 -25.80 3.59
CA LEU A 139 -10.77 -25.90 4.66
C LEU A 139 -11.92 -26.89 4.36
N VAL A 140 -11.99 -27.36 3.13
CA VAL A 140 -13.01 -28.31 2.64
C VAL A 140 -12.40 -29.58 2.04
N GLU A 141 -11.07 -29.71 2.09
CA GLU A 141 -10.40 -30.96 1.77
C GLU A 141 -10.58 -31.89 2.98
N ALA A 142 -11.44 -32.90 2.86
CA ALA A 142 -11.73 -33.80 3.96
C ALA A 142 -10.47 -34.49 4.52
N VAL A 143 -10.43 -34.61 5.86
CA VAL A 143 -9.56 -35.48 6.67
C VAL A 143 -9.76 -36.94 6.31
#